data_AF-A0A392QB48-F1
#
_entry.id   AF-A0A392QB48-F1
#
_cell.length_a   1.000
_cell.length_b   1.000
_cell.length_c   1.000
_cell.angle_alpha   90.00
_cell.angle_beta   90.00
_cell.angle_gamma   90.00
#
_symmetry.space_group_name_H-M   'P 1'
#
loop_
_entity.id
_entity.type
_entity.pdbx_description
1 polymer ?
#
loop_
_entity_poly.entity_id
_entity_poly.type
_entity_poly.pdbx_seq_one_letter_code
_entity_poly.pdbx_strand_id
1 'polypeptide(L)' 'SGDREVQRTMLELLNQLDGFSSDDRIKVIAATNRADILDPALMRSGRLDRKIEFPHPTEEARARILQ' A
#
# COMPACT_ATOMS: atom_id res chain seq x y z
N SER A 1 6.66 -20.79 -13.53
CA SER A 1 6.06 -21.34 -12.29
C SER A 1 6.06 -20.34 -11.14
N GLY A 2 7.12 -19.54 -10.92
CA GLY A 2 7.16 -18.53 -9.85
C GLY A 2 6.13 -17.39 -9.95
N ASP A 3 5.90 -16.83 -11.14
CA ASP A 3 4.91 -15.73 -11.31
C ASP A 3 3.50 -16.12 -10.89
N ARG A 4 3.09 -17.37 -11.16
CA ARG A 4 1.78 -17.89 -10.75
C ARG A 4 1.64 -17.99 -9.23
N GLU A 5 2.74 -18.32 -8.55
CA GLU A 5 2.77 -18.43 -7.10
C GLU A 5 2.73 -17.05 -6.45
N VAL A 6 3.51 -16.09 -6.95
CA VAL A 6 3.47 -14.68 -6.52
C VAL A 6 2.05 -14.11 -6.67
N GLN A 7 1.43 -14.34 -7.82
CA GLN A 7 0.08 -13.86 -8.10
C GLN A 7 -0.97 -14.50 -7.18
N ARG A 8 -0.81 -15.80 -6.86
CA ARG A 8 -1.69 -16.50 -5.91
C ARG A 8 -1.54 -15.96 -4.49
N THR A 9 -0.32 -15.79 -4.01
CA THR A 9 -0.05 -15.23 -2.67
C THR A 9 -0.60 -13.81 -2.55
N MET A 10 -0.51 -13.01 -3.62
CA MET A 10 -1.10 -11.67 -3.67
C MET A 10 -2.64 -11.71 -3.55
N LEU A 11 -3.32 -12.64 -4.22
CA LEU A 11 -4.76 -12.82 -4.11
C LEU A 11 -5.19 -13.26 -2.70
N GLU A 12 -4.41 -14.13 -2.05
CA GLU A 12 -4.67 -14.56 -0.68
C GLU A 12 -4.52 -13.39 0.30
N LEU A 13 -3.51 -12.54 0.13
CA LEU A 13 -3.35 -11.31 0.91
C LEU A 13 -4.55 -10.37 0.74
N LEU A 14 -5.04 -10.20 -0.50
CA LEU A 14 -6.21 -9.38 -0.81
C LEU A 14 -7.47 -9.87 -0.09
N ASN A 15 -7.69 -11.19 -0.07
CA ASN A 15 -8.82 -11.78 0.64
C ASN A 15 -8.75 -11.54 2.15
N GLN A 16 -7.54 -11.56 2.73
CA GLN A 16 -7.36 -11.23 4.15
C GLN A 16 -7.66 -9.75 4.42
N LEU A 17 -7.22 -8.84 3.54
CA LEU A 17 -7.52 -7.41 3.67
C LEU A 17 -9.03 -7.11 3.68
N ASP A 18 -9.80 -7.77 2.81
CA ASP A 18 -11.27 -7.63 2.79
C ASP A 18 -11.89 -8.11 4.11
N GLY A 19 -11.31 -9.12 4.76
CA GLY A 19 -11.76 -9.66 6.04
C GLY A 19 -11.55 -8.76 7.25
N PHE A 20 -10.61 -7.79 7.19
CA PHE A 20 -10.31 -6.87 8.29
C PHE A 20 -11.17 -5.61 8.30
N SER A 21 -11.92 -5.34 7.23
CA SER A 21 -12.76 -4.13 7.08
C SER A 21 -13.81 -3.92 8.19
N SER A 22 -14.06 -4.95 9.01
CA SER A 22 -15.00 -4.93 10.14
C SER A 22 -14.33 -4.94 11.54
N ASP A 23 -13.01 -5.14 11.64
CA ASP A 23 -12.31 -5.16 12.93
C ASP A 23 -11.45 -3.90 13.11
N ASP A 24 -11.99 -2.93 13.84
CA ASP A 24 -11.36 -1.63 14.08
C ASP A 24 -10.01 -1.70 14.82
N ARG A 25 -9.62 -2.87 15.34
CA ARG A 25 -8.39 -3.07 16.09
C ARG A 25 -7.16 -3.25 15.21
N ILE A 26 -7.33 -3.62 13.94
CA ILE A 26 -6.22 -3.88 13.02
C ILE A 26 -6.20 -2.83 11.93
N LYS A 27 -5.10 -2.07 11.85
CA LYS A 27 -4.85 -1.10 10.78
C LYS A 27 -3.67 -1.58 9.95
N VAL A 28 -3.80 -1.49 8.62
CA VAL A 28 -2.76 -1.91 7.68
C VAL A 28 -2.13 -0.67 7.05
N ILE A 29 -0.79 -0.61 7.06
CA ILE A 29 -0.01 0.41 6.38
C ILE A 29 0.89 -0.29 5.37
N ALA A 30 0.86 0.18 4.12
CA ALA A 30 1.69 -0.32 3.03
C ALA A 30 2.47 0.83 2.39
N ALA A 31 3.63 0.52 1.82
CA ALA A 31 4.47 1.47 1.11
C ALA A 31 4.96 0.87 -0.21
N THR A 32 5.01 1.69 -1.26
CA THR A 32 5.60 1.32 -2.55
C THR A 32 6.30 2.54 -3.16
N ASN A 33 7.41 2.27 -3.86
CA ASN A 33 8.10 3.27 -4.67
C ASN A 33 7.73 3.15 -6.17
N ARG A 34 6.85 2.20 -6.52
CA ARG A 34 6.37 1.93 -7.88
C ARG A 34 4.87 1.69 -7.87
N ALA A 35 4.10 2.75 -7.70
CA ALA A 35 2.63 2.68 -7.65
C ALA A 35 2.01 2.32 -9.02
N ASP A 36 2.73 2.56 -10.11
CA ASP A 36 2.33 2.33 -11.50
C ASP A 36 2.15 0.85 -11.86
N ILE A 37 2.85 -0.06 -11.17
CA ILE A 37 2.80 -1.51 -11.44
C ILE A 37 1.96 -2.29 -10.42
N LEU A 38 1.30 -1.61 -9.49
CA LEU A 38 0.46 -2.29 -8.50
C LEU A 38 -0.79 -2.89 -9.15
N ASP A 39 -1.25 -4.03 -8.63
CA ASP A 39 -2.54 -4.59 -9.01
C ASP A 39 -3.66 -3.59 -8.63
N PRO A 40 -4.49 -3.13 -9.58
CA PRO A 40 -5.59 -2.21 -9.32
C PRO A 40 -6.58 -2.71 -8.25
N ALA A 41 -6.65 -4.02 -8.03
CA ALA A 41 -7.49 -4.63 -7.02
C ALA A 41 -7.09 -4.21 -5.59
N LEU A 42 -5.82 -3.90 -5.32
CA LEU A 42 -5.35 -3.37 -4.02
C LEU A 42 -5.94 -1.99 -3.71
N MET A 43 -6.25 -1.22 -4.76
CA MET A 43 -6.61 0.19 -4.69
C MET A 43 -8.12 0.44 -4.61
N ARG A 44 -8.92 -0.63 -4.53
CA ARG A 44 -10.38 -0.58 -4.37
C ARG A 44 -10.77 -0.28 -2.93
N SER A 45 -11.96 0.29 -2.76
CA SER A 45 -12.56 0.55 -1.45
C SER A 45 -12.63 -0.73 -0.61
N GLY A 46 -12.30 -0.62 0.68
CA GLY A 46 -12.26 -1.73 1.65
C GLY A 46 -10.89 -2.40 1.79
N ARG A 47 -9.87 -1.93 1.07
CA ARG A 47 -8.49 -2.44 1.09
C ARG A 47 -7.52 -1.33 1.47
N LEU A 48 -6.77 -0.78 0.51
CA LEU A 48 -5.90 0.39 0.73
C LEU A 48 -6.67 1.67 0.39
N ASP A 49 -7.53 2.09 1.31
CA ASP A 49 -8.44 3.22 1.11
C ASP A 49 -7.71 4.57 1.09
N ARG A 50 -6.81 4.79 2.05
CA ARG A 50 -6.06 6.04 2.18
C ARG A 50 -4.75 5.97 1.41
N LYS A 51 -4.60 6.90 0.46
CA LYS A 51 -3.43 7.04 -0.40
C LYS A 51 -2.72 8.33 -0.02
N ILE A 52 -1.48 8.20 0.44
CA ILE A 52 -0.64 9.33 0.82
C ILE A 52 0.56 9.32 -0.11
N GLU A 53 0.66 10.33 -0.96
CA GLU A 53 1.81 10.52 -1.83
C GLU A 53 2.93 11.22 -1.06
N PHE A 54 4.15 10.73 -1.22
CA PHE A 54 5.34 11.31 -0.64
C PHE A 54 6.10 12.06 -1.74
N PRO A 55 5.88 13.38 -1.91
CA PRO A 55 6.63 14.15 -2.89
C PRO A 55 8.09 14.29 -2.45
N HIS A 56 8.95 14.65 -3.41
CA HIS A 56 10.32 15.03 -3.06
C HIS A 56 10.33 16.22 -2.09
N PRO A 57 11.26 16.24 -1.12
CA PRO A 57 11.30 17.29 -0.11
C PRO A 57 11.58 18.64 -0.76
N THR A 58 10.82 19.67 -0.33
CA THR A 58 11.06 21.06 -0.68
C THR A 58 12.40 21.55 -0.11
N GLU A 59 12.88 22.72 -0.53
CA GLU A 59 14.11 23.30 0.02
C GLU A 59 14.02 23.49 1.54
N GLU A 60 12.90 24.02 2.04
CA GLU A 60 12.63 24.14 3.47
C GLU A 60 12.62 22.78 4.19
N ALA A 61 12.00 21.76 3.58
CA ALA A 61 11.99 20.41 4.14
C ALA A 61 13.39 19.80 4.16
N ARG A 62 14.20 19.99 3.11
CA ARG A 62 15.61 19.56 3.06
C ARG A 62 16.44 20.25 4.14
N ALA A 63 16.24 21.55 4.35
CA ALA A 63 16.90 22.29 5.42
C ALA A 63 16.54 21.71 6.80
N ARG A 64 15.26 21.40 7.06
CA ARG A 64 14.81 20.75 8.31
C ARG A 64 15.35 19.33 8.50
N ILE A 65 15.57 18.57 7.43
CA ILE A 65 16.13 17.20 7.51
C ILE A 65 17.61 17.23 7.95
N LEU A 66 18.33 18.30 7.61
CA LEU A 66 19.77 18.45 7.90
C LEU A 66 20.08 19.19 9.20
N GLN A 67 19.06 19.76 9.85
CA GLN A 67 19.17 20.36 11.20
C GLN A 67 19.24 19.28 12.27
#